data_AF-A0A1Q5EJM4-F1
#
_entry.id   AF-A0A1Q5EJM4-F1
#
_cell.length_a   1.000
_cell.length_b   1.000
_cell.length_c   1.000
_cell.angle_alpha   90.00
_cell.angle_beta   90.00
_cell.angle_gamma   90.00
#
_symmetry.space_group_name_H-M   'P 1'
#
loop_
_entity.id
_entity.type
_entity.pdbx_description
1 polymer ?
#
loop_
_entity_poly.entity_id
_entity_poly.type
_entity_poly.pdbx_seq_one_letter_code
_entity_poly.pdbx_strand_id
1 'polypeptide(L)'
;MEPGALDRYASLLAEQSEQLSRIASVTAAITISSDAFGHLPNAQHLASAYEEHASANRENIGALGSAVNGTSEGLTGVSQNYQDHEDYVVRTMGGGQ
;
A
#
# COMPACT_ATOMS: atom_id res chain seq x y z
N MET A 1 -1.89 8.25 24.03
CA MET A 1 -1.49 7.36 22.93
C MET A 1 0.01 7.17 23.07
N GLU A 2 0.52 5.94 23.03
CA GLU A 2 1.96 5.66 23.15
C GLU A 2 2.61 5.85 21.76
N PRO A 3 3.59 6.76 21.58
CA PRO A 3 4.26 6.98 20.28
C PRO A 3 4.84 5.69 19.69
N GLY A 4 5.36 4.80 20.55
CA GLY A 4 5.86 3.48 20.13
C GLY A 4 4.80 2.57 19.50
N ALA A 5 3.50 2.77 19.78
CA ALA A 5 2.43 2.04 19.09
C ALA A 5 2.21 2.56 17.66
N LEU A 6 2.36 3.86 17.42
CA LEU A 6 2.25 4.45 16.09
C LEU A 6 3.42 4.00 15.20
N ASP A 7 4.64 3.98 15.73
CA ASP A 7 5.83 3.55 14.98
C ASP A 7 5.75 2.07 14.59
N ARG A 8 5.30 1.19 15.50
CA ARG A 8 5.08 -0.23 15.22
C ARG A 8 4.03 -0.42 14.12
N TYR A 9 2.94 0.34 14.17
CA TYR A 9 1.87 0.23 13.18
C TYR A 9 2.28 0.81 11.81
N ALA A 10 3.03 1.91 11.79
CA ALA A 10 3.62 2.44 10.55
C ALA A 10 4.59 1.42 9.92
N SER A 11 5.46 0.79 10.72
CA SER A 11 6.36 -0.26 10.25
C SER A 11 5.61 -1.44 9.62
N LEU A 12 4.53 -1.90 10.26
CA LEU A 12 3.66 -2.96 9.74
C LEU A 12 2.99 -2.57 8.41
N LEU A 13 2.58 -1.31 8.27
CA LEU A 13 1.98 -0.81 7.02
C LEU A 13 3.02 -0.66 5.90
N ALA A 14 4.25 -0.27 6.23
CA ALA A 14 5.35 -0.22 5.27
C ALA A 14 5.66 -1.63 4.71
N GLU A 15 5.75 -2.64 5.58
CA GLU A 15 5.93 -4.04 5.17
C GLU A 15 4.76 -4.52 4.28
N GLN A 16 3.52 -4.20 4.65
CA GLN A 16 2.35 -4.55 3.84
C GLN A 16 2.34 -3.84 2.48
N SER A 17 2.78 -2.58 2.41
CA SER A 17 2.91 -1.88 1.13
C SER A 17 3.93 -2.56 0.23
N GLU A 18 5.07 -2.98 0.78
CA GLU A 18 6.09 -3.71 0.03
C GLU A 18 5.57 -5.06 -0.48
N GLN A 19 4.82 -5.79 0.35
CA GLN A 19 4.16 -7.03 -0.06
C GLN A 19 3.15 -6.79 -1.18
N LEU A 20 2.32 -5.74 -1.09
CA LEU A 20 1.37 -5.37 -2.14
C LEU A 20 2.09 -5.00 -3.44
N SER A 21 3.23 -4.32 -3.38
CA SER A 21 4.05 -4.01 -4.55
C SER A 21 4.60 -5.27 -5.22
N ARG A 22 5.06 -6.25 -4.43
CA ARG A 22 5.48 -7.57 -4.96
C ARG A 22 4.32 -8.32 -5.60
N ILE A 23 3.14 -8.33 -4.97
CA ILE A 23 1.92 -8.94 -5.55
C ILE A 23 1.56 -8.25 -6.87
N ALA A 24 1.57 -6.91 -6.91
CA ALA A 24 1.32 -6.15 -8.13
C ALA A 24 2.27 -6.54 -9.27
N SER A 25 3.57 -6.66 -8.96
CA SER A 25 4.59 -7.08 -9.92
C SER A 25 4.35 -8.49 -10.46
N VAL A 26 4.05 -9.46 -9.58
CA VAL A 26 3.76 -10.84 -9.98
C VAL A 26 2.47 -10.91 -10.81
N THR A 27 1.40 -10.24 -10.38
CA THR A 27 0.13 -10.21 -11.11
C THR A 27 0.25 -9.49 -12.46
N ALA A 28 1.10 -8.46 -12.56
CA ALA A 28 1.38 -7.80 -13.84
C ALA A 28 2.08 -8.72 -14.83
N ALA A 29 2.97 -9.61 -14.36
CA ALA A 29 3.69 -10.58 -15.18
C ALA A 29 2.82 -11.77 -15.66
N ILE A 30 1.65 -11.99 -15.05
CA ILE A 30 0.70 -13.00 -15.52
C ILE A 30 -0.02 -12.44 -16.74
N THR A 31 0.40 -12.92 -17.91
CA THR A 31 -0.29 -12.69 -19.19
C THR A 31 -0.75 -14.03 -19.73
N ILE A 32 -2.06 -14.19 -19.94
CA ILE A 32 -2.61 -15.34 -20.64
C ILE A 32 -2.69 -14.99 -22.13
N SER A 33 -2.10 -15.83 -22.97
CA SER A 33 -2.20 -15.67 -24.44
C SER A 33 -3.65 -15.81 -24.90
N SER A 34 -4.06 -15.00 -25.87
CA SER A 34 -5.35 -15.13 -26.56
C SER A 34 -5.56 -16.55 -27.13
N ASP A 35 -4.49 -17.21 -27.53
CA ASP A 35 -4.53 -18.57 -28.10
C ASP A 35 -4.87 -19.63 -27.04
N ALA A 36 -4.62 -19.34 -25.75
CA ALA A 36 -4.97 -20.23 -24.64
C ALA A 36 -6.48 -20.33 -24.41
N PHE A 37 -7.27 -19.36 -24.91
CA PHE A 37 -8.73 -19.42 -24.89
C PHE A 37 -9.31 -20.32 -25.99
N GLY A 38 -8.45 -20.79 -26.92
CA GLY A 38 -8.80 -21.73 -27.99
C GLY A 38 -9.70 -21.15 -29.09
N HIS A 39 -10.26 -22.03 -29.93
CA HIS A 39 -11.22 -21.68 -30.99
C HIS A 39 -12.68 -21.78 -30.54
N LEU A 40 -12.94 -21.69 -29.23
CA LEU A 40 -14.31 -21.77 -28.72
C LEU A 40 -15.17 -20.65 -29.34
N PRO A 41 -16.46 -20.92 -29.65
CA PRO A 41 -17.39 -19.83 -29.91
C PRO A 41 -17.33 -18.87 -28.72
N ASN A 42 -17.16 -17.57 -28.98
CA ASN A 42 -16.93 -16.52 -27.97
C ASN A 42 -15.54 -16.47 -27.30
N ALA A 43 -14.52 -17.20 -27.77
CA ALA A 43 -13.15 -17.09 -27.24
C ALA A 43 -12.61 -15.65 -27.28
N GLN A 44 -12.94 -14.89 -28.31
CA GLN A 44 -12.57 -13.47 -28.43
C GLN A 44 -13.18 -12.61 -27.31
N HIS A 45 -14.44 -12.88 -26.95
CA HIS A 45 -15.12 -12.17 -25.86
C HIS A 45 -14.48 -12.53 -24.52
N LEU A 46 -14.15 -13.81 -24.31
CA LEU A 46 -13.53 -14.29 -23.08
C LEU A 46 -12.11 -13.72 -22.89
N ALA A 47 -11.33 -13.65 -23.97
CA ALA A 47 -10.01 -13.00 -23.97
C ALA A 47 -10.12 -11.51 -23.64
N SER A 48 -11.04 -10.79 -24.29
CA SER A 48 -11.27 -9.36 -24.03
C SER A 48 -11.72 -9.10 -22.58
N ALA A 49 -12.65 -9.92 -22.06
CA ALA A 49 -13.12 -9.79 -20.68
C ALA A 49 -11.98 -10.09 -19.67
N TYR A 50 -11.12 -11.07 -19.97
CA TYR A 50 -9.95 -11.36 -19.17
C TYR A 50 -8.97 -10.18 -19.15
N GLU A 51 -8.67 -9.59 -20.30
CA GLU A 51 -7.77 -8.43 -20.40
C GLU A 51 -8.30 -7.23 -19.61
N GLU A 52 -9.60 -6.94 -19.72
CA GLU A 52 -10.27 -5.89 -18.94
C GLU A 52 -10.14 -6.16 -17.44
N HIS A 53 -10.46 -7.37 -16.99
CA HIS A 53 -10.34 -7.75 -15.59
C HIS A 53 -8.90 -7.71 -15.09
N ALA A 54 -7.94 -8.17 -15.89
CA ALA A 54 -6.53 -8.15 -15.55
C ALA A 54 -6.01 -6.71 -15.43
N SER A 55 -6.46 -5.80 -16.31
CA SER A 55 -6.16 -4.38 -16.23
C SER A 55 -6.74 -3.75 -14.97
N ALA A 56 -8.03 -3.95 -14.70
CA ALA A 56 -8.71 -3.44 -13.52
C ALA A 56 -8.08 -3.95 -12.22
N ASN A 57 -7.69 -5.24 -12.16
CA ASN A 57 -7.00 -5.79 -10.99
C ASN A 57 -5.65 -5.13 -10.75
N ARG A 58 -4.85 -4.86 -11.80
CA ARG A 58 -3.56 -4.17 -11.65
C ARG A 58 -3.74 -2.76 -11.11
N GLU A 59 -4.73 -2.03 -11.62
CA GLU A 59 -5.08 -0.69 -11.12
C GLU A 59 -5.51 -0.73 -9.65
N ASN A 60 -6.39 -1.66 -9.29
CA ASN A 60 -6.86 -1.84 -7.91
C ASN A 60 -5.72 -2.15 -6.93
N ILE A 61 -4.82 -3.06 -7.29
CA ILE A 61 -3.66 -3.40 -6.43
C ILE A 61 -2.74 -2.19 -6.28
N GLY A 62 -2.50 -1.43 -7.35
CA GLY A 62 -1.70 -0.20 -7.30
C GLY A 62 -2.31 0.87 -6.39
N ALA A 63 -3.64 1.07 -6.46
CA ALA A 63 -4.37 1.98 -5.60
C ALA A 63 -4.30 1.56 -4.12
N LEU A 64 -4.47 0.26 -3.83
CA LEU A 64 -4.33 -0.27 -2.47
C LEU A 64 -2.92 -0.08 -1.92
N GLY A 65 -1.89 -0.39 -2.70
CA GLY A 65 -0.49 -0.18 -2.30
C GLY A 65 -0.19 1.28 -1.97
N SER A 66 -0.71 2.20 -2.78
CA SER A 66 -0.56 3.66 -2.56
C SER A 66 -1.28 4.14 -1.30
N ALA A 67 -2.50 3.65 -1.04
CA ALA A 67 -3.26 4.01 0.16
C ALA A 67 -2.59 3.49 1.44
N VAL A 68 -2.08 2.25 1.42
CA VAL A 68 -1.34 1.67 2.55
C VAL A 68 -0.05 2.45 2.82
N ASN A 69 0.71 2.79 1.78
CA ASN A 69 1.93 3.59 1.92
C ASN A 69 1.64 4.97 2.52
N GLY A 70 0.66 5.70 1.97
CA GLY A 70 0.26 7.02 2.47
C GLY A 70 -0.23 6.98 3.92
N THR A 71 -0.87 5.88 4.34
CA THR A 71 -1.27 5.68 5.74
C THR A 71 -0.06 5.50 6.65
N SER A 72 0.94 4.72 6.22
CA SER A 72 2.22 4.55 6.94
C SER A 72 2.96 5.88 7.12
N GLU A 73 3.10 6.65 6.04
CA GLU A 73 3.73 7.98 6.05
C GLU A 73 2.99 8.94 6.99
N GLY A 74 1.66 8.96 6.92
CA GLY A 74 0.82 9.78 7.80
C GLY A 74 0.98 9.43 9.28
N LEU A 75 1.01 8.14 9.62
CA LEU A 75 1.21 7.69 11.01
C LEU A 75 2.59 8.01 11.54
N THR A 76 3.62 7.86 10.70
CA THR A 76 5.00 8.25 11.04
C THR A 76 5.06 9.75 11.32
N GLY A 77 4.44 10.57 10.46
CA GLY A 77 4.35 12.01 10.66
C GLY A 77 3.60 12.40 11.93
N VAL A 78 2.52 11.70 12.30
CA VAL A 78 1.80 11.94 13.56
C VAL A 78 2.68 11.57 14.76
N SER A 79 3.36 10.42 14.73
CA SER A 79 4.27 9.99 15.79
C SER A 79 5.38 11.02 16.05
N GLN A 80 5.99 11.52 14.98
CA GLN A 80 7.06 12.50 15.06
C GLN A 80 6.58 13.85 15.63
N ASN A 81 5.39 14.31 15.22
CA ASN A 81 4.77 15.50 15.81
C ASN A 81 4.49 15.36 17.32
N TYR A 82 4.09 14.17 17.78
CA TYR A 82 3.90 13.92 19.22
C TYR A 82 5.23 13.99 19.98
N GLN A 83 6.29 13.38 19.45
CA GLN A 83 7.62 13.40 20.07
C GLN A 83 8.18 14.84 20.14
N ASP A 84 8.09 15.59 19.04
CA ASP A 84 8.54 16.99 18.99
C ASP A 84 7.77 17.87 19.99
N HIS A 85 6.47 17.61 20.15
CA HIS A 85 5.63 18.33 21.12
C HIS A 85 5.98 17.98 22.56
N GLU A 86 6.20 16.70 22.88
CA GLU A 86 6.65 16.29 24.21
C GLU A 86 8.01 16.89 24.56
N ASP A 87 8.98 16.86 23.64
CA ASP A 87 10.31 17.45 23.82
C ASP A 87 10.25 18.98 24.01
N TYR A 88 9.34 19.65 23.32
CA TYR A 88 9.09 21.07 23.50
C TYR A 88 8.53 21.37 24.89
N VAL A 89 7.52 20.62 25.34
CA VAL A 89 6.92 20.79 26.67
C VAL A 89 7.96 20.52 27.77
N VAL A 90 8.75 19.46 27.64
CA VAL A 90 9.82 19.12 28.60
C VAL A 90 10.87 20.23 28.66
N ARG A 91 11.33 20.76 27.53
CA ARG A 91 12.29 21.88 27.52
C ARG A 91 11.71 23.15 28.14
N THR A 92 10.45 23.45 27.85
CA THR A 92 9.81 24.69 28.30
C THR A 92 9.44 24.65 29.79
N MET A 93 9.01 23.50 30.31
CA MET A 93 8.65 23.33 31.73
C MET A 93 9.83 22.89 32.61
N GLY A 94 10.80 22.14 32.06
CA GLY A 94 11.99 21.68 32.76
C GLY A 94 13.12 22.71 32.84
N GLY A 95 13.09 23.77 32.03
CA GLY A 95 14.06 24.88 32.05
C GLY A 95 13.79 25.95 33.11
N GLY A 96 12.80 25.75 34.00
CA GLY A 96 12.48 26.64 35.11
C GLY A 96 13.17 26.24 36.41
N GLN A 97 14.50 26.34 36.49
CA GLN A 97 15.27 26.44 37.74
C GLN A 97 16.41 27.43 37.56
#